data_AF-A0A1Y2CA03-F1
#
_entry.id   AF-A0A1Y2CA03-F1
#
_cell.length_a   1.000
_cell.length_b   1.000
_cell.length_c   1.000
_cell.angle_alpha   90.00
_cell.angle_beta   90.00
_cell.angle_gamma   90.00
#
_symmetry.space_group_name_H-M   'P 1'
#
loop_
_entity.id
_entity.type
_entity.pdbx_description
1 polymer ?
#
loop_
_entity_poly.entity_id
_entity_poly.type
_entity_poly.pdbx_seq_one_letter_code
_entity_poly.pdbx_strand_id
1 'polypeptide(L)'
;MIAHSAPINTPPPQILSPPAGNHPYVTLSPMATSGIFTAPHPPSQHAYQYWQSFDWPGFDHSTANGQSIMDCIKLAILYDVSVFAYNGNTQICHFKKPLFQRGATMVYPSNSSIPCTNGKPGCLAMIQDADFINAYGVLDKKGHPTTAKAKDPLACARMCNTKKSICAMATFFKGKCTMKQPIKTKDSAVYAGVVWFLKGGM
;
A
#
# COMPACT_ATOMS: atom_id res chain seq x y z
N MET A 1 29.14 -27.70 -38.18
CA MET A 1 27.72 -27.31 -38.17
C MET A 1 27.36 -26.99 -36.72
N ILE A 2 27.18 -25.71 -36.37
CA ILE A 2 26.82 -25.29 -35.02
C ILE A 2 25.29 -25.15 -34.99
N ALA A 3 24.63 -26.01 -34.22
CA ALA A 3 23.20 -25.96 -34.01
C ALA A 3 22.84 -24.67 -33.24
N HIS A 4 22.04 -23.81 -33.84
CA HIS A 4 21.44 -22.65 -33.17
C HIS A 4 20.26 -23.16 -32.35
N SER A 5 20.39 -23.18 -31.03
CA SER A 5 19.28 -23.42 -30.12
C SER A 5 18.31 -22.24 -30.19
N ALA A 6 17.05 -22.51 -30.48
CA ALA A 6 15.98 -21.51 -30.46
C ALA A 6 15.83 -20.88 -29.06
N PRO A 7 15.45 -19.60 -28.96
CA PRO A 7 15.20 -18.95 -27.67
C PRO A 7 14.02 -19.63 -26.97
N ILE A 8 14.24 -20.02 -25.71
CA ILE A 8 13.21 -20.57 -24.85
C ILE A 8 12.23 -19.45 -24.51
N ASN A 9 11.06 -19.46 -25.15
CA ASN A 9 9.91 -18.66 -24.74
C ASN A 9 9.34 -19.26 -23.45
N THR A 10 9.96 -18.97 -22.30
CA THR A 10 9.30 -19.20 -21.00
C THR A 10 8.24 -18.13 -20.81
N PRO A 11 6.95 -18.50 -20.63
CA PRO A 11 5.93 -17.57 -20.21
C PRO A 11 6.36 -16.86 -18.92
N PRO A 12 5.95 -15.60 -18.69
CA PRO A 12 6.16 -14.95 -17.40
C PRO A 12 5.59 -15.84 -16.29
N PRO A 13 6.26 -15.92 -15.13
CA PRO A 13 5.79 -16.74 -14.01
C PRO A 13 4.33 -16.41 -13.72
N GLN A 14 3.44 -17.39 -13.82
CA GLN A 14 2.08 -17.23 -13.35
C GLN A 14 2.16 -17.04 -11.83
N ILE A 15 1.93 -15.81 -11.39
CA ILE A 15 1.80 -15.49 -9.97
C ILE A 15 0.55 -16.20 -9.49
N LEU A 16 0.73 -17.37 -8.87
CA LEU A 16 -0.31 -18.07 -8.14
C LEU A 16 -0.84 -17.08 -7.11
N SER A 17 -2.06 -16.58 -7.34
CA SER A 17 -2.78 -15.83 -6.32
C SER A 17 -2.89 -16.76 -5.12
N PRO A 18 -2.40 -16.40 -3.93
CA PRO A 18 -2.62 -17.18 -2.73
C PRO A 18 -4.13 -17.44 -2.56
N PRO A 19 -4.52 -18.63 -2.05
CA PRO A 19 -5.92 -18.99 -1.89
C PRO A 19 -6.64 -17.92 -1.07
N ALA A 20 -7.89 -17.63 -1.43
CA ALA A 20 -8.78 -16.77 -0.67
C ALA A 20 -9.09 -17.42 0.68
N GLY A 21 -8.16 -17.30 1.64
CA GLY A 21 -8.36 -17.73 3.01
C GLY A 21 -9.36 -16.81 3.69
N ASN A 22 -10.22 -17.38 4.53
CA ASN A 22 -11.00 -16.66 5.53
C ASN A 22 -10.05 -16.01 6.54
N HIS A 23 -9.38 -14.93 6.15
CA HIS A 23 -8.53 -14.16 7.05
C HIS A 23 -9.47 -13.35 7.97
N PRO A 24 -9.50 -13.64 9.29
CA PRO A 24 -10.35 -12.92 10.20
C PRO A 24 -9.94 -11.45 10.20
N TYR A 25 -10.92 -10.57 10.40
CA TYR A 25 -10.68 -9.15 10.59
C TYR A 25 -9.71 -8.89 11.73
N VAL A 26 -8.81 -7.94 11.51
CA VAL A 26 -7.88 -7.50 12.55
C VAL A 26 -7.87 -5.99 12.58
N THR A 27 -8.09 -5.43 13.76
CA THR A 27 -7.99 -3.98 13.97
C THR A 27 -6.54 -3.54 13.76
N LEU A 28 -6.34 -2.60 12.86
CA LEU A 28 -5.06 -1.96 12.54
C LEU A 28 -4.63 -0.94 13.59
N SER A 29 -5.57 -0.22 14.23
CA SER A 29 -5.25 0.93 15.10
C SER A 29 -4.22 0.66 16.20
N PRO A 30 -4.27 -0.45 16.97
CA PRO A 30 -3.30 -0.71 18.04
C PRO A 30 -1.89 -0.99 17.52
N MET A 31 -1.75 -1.34 16.24
CA MET A 31 -0.50 -1.74 15.60
C MET A 31 0.03 -0.67 14.63
N ALA A 32 -0.76 0.37 14.39
CA ALA A 32 -0.45 1.44 13.45
C ALA A 32 0.49 2.48 14.08
N THR A 33 1.60 2.75 13.40
CA THR A 33 2.43 3.93 13.66
C THR A 33 2.41 4.82 12.42
N SER A 34 2.17 6.11 12.60
CA SER A 34 2.14 7.09 11.51
C SER A 34 2.95 8.34 11.85
N GLY A 35 3.40 9.05 10.82
CA GLY A 35 4.17 10.26 10.98
C GLY A 35 4.39 10.99 9.66
N ILE A 36 5.13 12.10 9.75
CA ILE A 36 5.64 12.83 8.59
C ILE A 36 7.16 12.65 8.58
N PHE A 37 7.66 12.11 7.48
CA PHE A 37 9.07 12.09 7.17
C PHE A 37 9.47 13.42 6.53
N THR A 38 10.38 14.13 7.17
CA THR A 38 10.92 15.41 6.70
C THR A 38 12.40 15.23 6.36
N ALA A 39 12.72 15.29 5.07
CA ALA A 39 14.12 15.29 4.62
C ALA A 39 14.68 16.72 4.62
N PRO A 40 15.93 16.94 5.06
CA PRO A 40 16.53 18.28 5.09
C PRO A 40 16.67 18.90 3.69
N HIS A 41 17.02 18.12 2.66
CA HIS A 41 17.13 18.61 1.27
C HIS A 41 17.00 17.46 0.23
N PRO A 42 16.25 17.64 -0.89
CA PRO A 42 15.24 18.69 -1.09
C PRO A 42 14.12 18.52 -0.04
N PRO A 43 13.46 19.61 0.40
CA PRO A 43 12.39 19.52 1.38
C PRO A 43 11.28 18.65 0.80
N SER A 44 11.19 17.43 1.29
CA SER A 44 10.10 16.52 0.97
C SER A 44 9.36 16.22 2.26
N GLN A 45 8.05 16.45 2.22
CA GLN A 45 7.15 16.06 3.29
C GLN A 45 6.39 14.83 2.78
N HIS A 46 6.84 13.66 3.20
CA HIS A 46 6.14 12.42 2.94
C HIS A 46 5.44 12.00 4.22
N ALA A 47 4.14 11.73 4.15
CA ALA A 47 3.51 11.01 5.24
C ALA A 47 3.75 9.51 5.08
N TYR A 48 3.81 8.82 6.20
CA TYR A 48 3.91 7.38 6.23
C TYR A 48 2.99 6.80 7.29
N GLN A 49 2.60 5.56 7.07
CA GLN A 49 1.98 4.73 8.08
C GLN A 49 2.46 3.30 7.90
N TYR A 50 2.75 2.63 9.01
CA TYR A 50 3.10 1.22 9.02
C TYR A 50 2.40 0.46 10.15
N TRP A 51 2.30 -0.85 10.00
CA TRP A 51 1.63 -1.76 10.91
C TRP A 51 2.53 -2.94 11.25
N GLN A 52 2.81 -3.15 12.54
CA GLN A 52 3.61 -4.29 13.02
C GLN A 52 2.81 -5.58 13.03
N SER A 53 3.46 -6.71 12.73
CA SER A 53 2.84 -8.04 12.54
C SER A 53 1.88 -8.10 11.35
N PHE A 54 2.22 -7.38 10.26
CA PHE A 54 1.44 -7.33 9.04
C PHE A 54 2.33 -7.38 7.80
N ASP A 55 1.81 -7.95 6.70
CA ASP A 55 2.50 -8.01 5.41
C ASP A 55 1.54 -7.68 4.24
N TRP A 56 2.13 -7.19 3.14
CA TRP A 56 1.50 -7.10 1.82
C TRP A 56 2.01 -8.25 0.95
N PRO A 57 1.42 -9.45 1.00
CA PRO A 57 2.00 -10.59 0.31
C PRO A 57 1.89 -10.41 -1.21
N GLY A 58 2.90 -10.92 -1.91
CA GLY A 58 3.04 -10.79 -3.36
C GLY A 58 3.48 -9.40 -3.81
N PHE A 59 3.45 -9.17 -5.13
CA PHE A 59 3.70 -7.88 -5.79
C PHE A 59 5.05 -7.22 -5.50
N ASP A 60 6.06 -8.03 -5.14
CA ASP A 60 7.43 -7.56 -5.00
C ASP A 60 7.93 -7.02 -6.33
N HIS A 61 8.31 -5.75 -6.33
CA HIS A 61 8.95 -5.09 -7.44
C HIS A 61 10.48 -5.15 -7.30
N SER A 62 10.96 -4.88 -6.09
CA SER A 62 12.39 -4.84 -5.77
C SER A 62 12.59 -5.00 -4.27
N THR A 63 13.84 -5.28 -3.88
CA THR A 63 14.25 -5.39 -2.47
C THR A 63 15.48 -4.55 -2.18
N ALA A 64 15.65 -4.12 -0.92
CA ALA A 64 16.88 -3.49 -0.46
C ALA A 64 17.17 -3.85 1.00
N ASN A 65 18.44 -3.71 1.41
CA ASN A 65 18.82 -3.84 2.81
C ASN A 65 18.41 -2.58 3.58
N GLY A 66 17.74 -2.76 4.72
CA GLY A 66 17.35 -1.67 5.62
C GLY A 66 17.57 -2.10 7.06
N GLN A 67 18.39 -1.36 7.82
CA GLN A 67 18.72 -1.72 9.21
C GLN A 67 17.54 -1.54 10.17
N SER A 68 16.54 -0.76 9.75
CA SER A 68 15.35 -0.46 10.53
C SER A 68 14.13 -0.21 9.64
N ILE A 69 12.95 -0.23 10.25
CA ILE A 69 11.71 0.20 9.60
C ILE A 69 11.80 1.64 9.06
N MET A 70 12.51 2.52 9.78
CA MET A 70 12.71 3.91 9.36
C MET A 70 13.62 4.02 8.14
N ASP A 71 14.63 3.16 8.01
CA ASP A 71 15.45 3.12 6.81
C ASP A 71 14.66 2.58 5.62
N CYS A 72 13.75 1.64 5.87
CA CYS A 72 12.84 1.15 4.84
C CYS A 72 11.92 2.23 4.28
N ILE A 73 11.37 3.08 5.17
CA ILE A 73 10.56 4.25 4.79
C ILE A 73 11.39 5.23 3.95
N LYS A 74 12.63 5.51 4.35
CA LYS A 74 13.56 6.36 3.58
C LYS A 74 13.80 5.81 2.17
N LEU A 75 14.10 4.52 2.07
CA LEU A 75 14.37 3.86 0.80
C LEU A 75 13.13 3.83 -0.10
N ALA A 76 11.94 3.61 0.47
CA ALA A 76 10.68 3.69 -0.27
C ALA A 76 10.46 5.07 -0.90
N ILE A 77 10.78 6.14 -0.17
CA ILE A 77 10.74 7.53 -0.67
C ILE A 77 11.79 7.74 -1.77
N LEU A 78 13.03 7.29 -1.56
CA LEU A 78 14.11 7.44 -2.53
C LEU A 78 13.84 6.68 -3.84
N TYR A 79 13.15 5.54 -3.76
CA TYR A 79 12.78 4.72 -4.93
C TYR A 79 11.41 5.08 -5.52
N ASP A 80 10.74 6.12 -4.99
CA ASP A 80 9.40 6.54 -5.42
C ASP A 80 8.38 5.40 -5.41
N VAL A 81 8.40 4.60 -4.34
CA VAL A 81 7.46 3.48 -4.13
C VAL A 81 6.58 3.75 -2.93
N SER A 82 5.26 3.73 -3.14
CA SER A 82 4.30 4.07 -2.10
C SER A 82 3.94 2.95 -1.13
N VAL A 83 4.33 1.70 -1.40
CA VAL A 83 3.96 0.54 -0.58
C VAL A 83 5.18 -0.34 -0.34
N PHE A 84 5.38 -0.79 0.89
CA PHE A 84 6.52 -1.62 1.25
C PHE A 84 6.14 -2.63 2.34
N ALA A 85 6.93 -3.69 2.45
CA ALA A 85 6.99 -4.55 3.62
C ALA A 85 8.44 -4.60 4.13
N TYR A 86 8.63 -4.71 5.44
CA TYR A 86 9.93 -4.79 6.08
C TYR A 86 9.98 -6.01 6.98
N ASN A 87 11.02 -6.81 6.88
CA ASN A 87 11.27 -7.94 7.78
C ASN A 87 12.48 -7.62 8.66
N GLY A 88 12.22 -7.35 9.94
CA GLY A 88 13.24 -7.02 10.94
C GLY A 88 14.19 -8.16 11.31
N ASN A 89 13.81 -9.42 11.06
CA ASN A 89 14.69 -10.57 11.28
C ASN A 89 15.77 -10.66 10.20
N THR A 90 15.43 -10.34 8.95
CA THR A 90 16.35 -10.37 7.80
C THR A 90 16.93 -9.01 7.43
N GLN A 91 16.38 -7.92 7.98
CA GLN A 91 16.71 -6.55 7.63
C GLN A 91 16.50 -6.23 6.14
N ILE A 92 15.47 -6.85 5.54
CA ILE A 92 15.13 -6.67 4.13
C ILE A 92 13.85 -5.85 3.99
N CYS A 93 13.92 -4.86 3.11
CA CYS A 93 12.82 -4.09 2.56
C CYS A 93 12.33 -4.74 1.27
N HIS A 94 11.03 -4.97 1.20
CA HIS A 94 10.31 -5.43 0.02
C HIS A 94 9.46 -4.28 -0.51
N PHE A 95 9.82 -3.71 -1.65
CA PHE A 95 9.06 -2.65 -2.28
C PHE A 95 7.98 -3.24 -3.18
N LYS A 96 6.75 -2.79 -3.00
CA LYS A 96 5.57 -3.38 -3.62
C LYS A 96 5.04 -2.44 -4.70
N LYS A 97 4.73 -2.98 -5.89
CA LYS A 97 4.15 -2.19 -6.98
C LYS A 97 2.74 -2.68 -7.31
N PRO A 98 1.73 -1.80 -7.32
CA PRO A 98 0.38 -2.18 -7.73
C PRO A 98 0.37 -2.62 -9.20
N LEU A 99 -0.62 -3.42 -9.58
CA LEU A 99 -0.84 -3.78 -10.97
C LEU A 99 -1.50 -2.62 -11.71
N PHE A 100 -1.18 -2.51 -12.99
CA PHE A 100 -1.87 -1.57 -13.86
C PHE A 100 -3.32 -2.03 -14.08
N GLN A 101 -4.27 -1.20 -13.68
CA GLN A 101 -5.69 -1.39 -13.92
C GLN A 101 -6.31 -0.07 -14.40
N ARG A 102 -6.55 0.01 -15.71
CA ARG A 102 -7.08 1.21 -16.35
C ARG A 102 -8.38 1.69 -15.70
N GLY A 103 -8.43 2.95 -15.30
CA GLY A 103 -9.57 3.61 -14.64
C GLY A 103 -9.67 3.33 -13.15
N ALA A 104 -8.75 2.56 -12.55
CA ALA A 104 -8.66 2.41 -11.11
C ALA A 104 -7.84 3.57 -10.51
N THR A 105 -8.17 3.97 -9.30
CA THR A 105 -7.38 4.95 -8.55
C THR A 105 -7.16 4.44 -7.14
N MET A 106 -5.91 4.16 -6.81
CA MET A 106 -5.53 3.80 -5.46
C MET A 106 -5.40 5.06 -4.62
N VAL A 107 -5.97 5.04 -3.41
CA VAL A 107 -6.06 6.16 -2.50
C VAL A 107 -5.67 5.75 -1.09
N TYR A 108 -4.98 6.64 -0.37
CA TYR A 108 -4.55 6.41 1.01
C TYR A 108 -5.43 7.17 2.00
N PRO A 109 -5.59 6.66 3.24
CA PRO A 109 -6.34 7.36 4.27
C PRO A 109 -5.71 8.73 4.53
N SER A 110 -6.51 9.77 4.35
CA SER A 110 -6.11 11.16 4.60
C SER A 110 -6.83 11.66 5.84
N ASN A 111 -6.07 12.07 6.85
CA ASN A 111 -6.60 12.86 7.96
C ASN A 111 -6.50 14.35 7.61
N SER A 112 -7.58 15.10 7.79
CA SER A 112 -7.61 16.56 7.62
C SER A 112 -6.65 17.29 8.59
N SER A 113 -6.18 16.61 9.64
CA SER A 113 -5.23 17.17 10.61
C SER A 113 -3.75 17.05 10.21
N ILE A 114 -3.42 16.37 9.10
CA ILE A 114 -2.06 16.45 8.52
C ILE A 114 -2.09 17.66 7.57
N PRO A 115 -1.54 18.81 7.98
CA PRO A 115 -1.60 20.01 7.16
C PRO A 115 -0.82 19.76 5.87
N CYS A 116 -1.54 19.72 4.74
CA CYS A 116 -0.92 20.02 3.46
C CYS A 116 -0.51 21.49 3.52
N THR A 117 0.70 21.80 3.11
CA THR A 117 1.12 23.19 2.95
C THR A 117 0.08 23.94 2.08
N ASN A 118 -0.21 25.18 2.48
CA ASN A 118 -1.18 26.13 1.89
C ASN A 118 -2.65 26.01 2.31
N GLY A 119 -2.94 25.63 3.56
CA GLY A 119 -4.26 25.87 4.17
C GLY A 119 -5.45 25.14 3.53
N LYS A 120 -5.19 24.17 2.62
CA LYS A 120 -6.21 23.31 2.02
C LYS A 120 -6.35 22.04 2.88
N PRO A 121 -7.50 21.80 3.53
CA PRO A 121 -7.72 20.58 4.29
C PRO A 121 -7.78 19.36 3.36
N GLY A 122 -6.85 18.41 3.53
CA GLY A 122 -6.90 17.07 2.94
C GLY A 122 -5.76 16.74 1.99
N CYS A 123 -4.77 16.00 2.47
CA CYS A 123 -3.67 15.50 1.64
C CYS A 123 -4.10 14.19 1.03
N LEU A 124 -4.48 14.23 -0.23
CA LEU A 124 -4.84 13.04 -0.97
C LEU A 124 -3.66 12.61 -1.82
N ALA A 125 -3.04 11.50 -1.45
CA ALA A 125 -2.18 10.79 -2.39
C ALA A 125 -3.00 9.78 -3.18
N MET A 126 -2.87 9.87 -4.50
CA MET A 126 -3.55 9.01 -5.45
C MET A 126 -2.53 8.42 -6.41
N ILE A 127 -2.70 7.14 -6.72
CA ILE A 127 -2.01 6.50 -7.84
C ILE A 127 -3.07 6.13 -8.88
N GLN A 128 -2.97 6.76 -10.04
CA GLN A 128 -3.87 6.50 -11.16
C GLN A 128 -3.53 5.19 -11.85
N ASP A 129 -4.55 4.57 -12.44
CA ASP A 129 -4.51 3.30 -13.13
C ASP A 129 -3.81 2.18 -12.33
N ALA A 130 -3.94 2.22 -11.01
CA ALA A 130 -3.25 1.33 -10.10
C ALA A 130 -4.26 0.58 -9.22
N ASP A 131 -4.10 -0.74 -9.16
CA ASP A 131 -4.82 -1.59 -8.25
C ASP A 131 -3.94 -2.75 -7.77
N PHE A 132 -3.84 -2.95 -6.46
CA PHE A 132 -3.45 -4.26 -5.95
C PHE A 132 -4.65 -5.20 -6.03
N ILE A 133 -4.90 -5.76 -7.22
CA ILE A 133 -5.91 -6.80 -7.41
C ILE A 133 -5.60 -7.88 -6.38
N ASN A 134 -6.55 -8.15 -5.48
CA ASN A 134 -6.40 -9.10 -4.36
C ASN A 134 -5.52 -8.67 -3.17
N ALA A 135 -5.16 -7.38 -3.00
CA ALA A 135 -4.73 -6.89 -1.69
C ALA A 135 -5.94 -6.85 -0.76
N TYR A 136 -6.23 -8.04 -0.22
CA TYR A 136 -7.14 -8.40 0.86
C TYR A 136 -8.01 -7.24 1.31
N GLY A 137 -9.16 -7.15 0.66
CA GLY A 137 -10.19 -6.24 1.07
C GLY A 137 -10.59 -6.53 2.51
N VAL A 138 -11.04 -5.51 3.23
CA VAL A 138 -11.83 -5.74 4.45
C VAL A 138 -13.00 -6.61 4.01
N LEU A 139 -13.03 -7.86 4.43
CA LEU A 139 -14.13 -8.76 4.08
C LEU A 139 -15.41 -8.26 4.79
N ASP A 140 -16.60 -8.75 4.49
CA ASP A 140 -17.76 -8.66 5.39
C ASP A 140 -17.71 -9.88 6.34
N LYS A 141 -18.64 -10.02 7.30
CA LYS A 141 -18.72 -11.22 8.16
C LYS A 141 -18.80 -12.54 7.38
N LYS A 142 -19.01 -12.48 6.06
CA LYS A 142 -19.17 -13.59 5.12
C LYS A 142 -17.98 -13.74 4.14
N GLY A 143 -16.89 -12.99 4.32
CA GLY A 143 -15.72 -13.14 3.45
C GLY A 143 -15.78 -12.33 2.16
N HIS A 144 -16.71 -11.38 1.98
CA HIS A 144 -16.79 -10.57 0.75
C HIS A 144 -16.07 -9.24 0.87
N PRO A 145 -15.34 -8.76 -0.16
CA PRO A 145 -14.76 -7.43 -0.15
C PRO A 145 -15.84 -6.37 0.20
N THR A 146 -15.60 -5.55 1.23
CA THR A 146 -16.45 -4.41 1.61
C THR A 146 -16.29 -3.30 0.59
N THR A 147 -16.87 -3.57 -0.57
CA THR A 147 -16.95 -2.63 -1.66
C THR A 147 -18.17 -1.76 -1.41
N ALA A 148 -17.96 -0.46 -1.33
CA ALA A 148 -19.04 0.50 -1.14
C ALA A 148 -19.16 1.40 -2.37
N LYS A 149 -20.34 1.96 -2.61
CA LYS A 149 -20.48 2.99 -3.64
C LYS A 149 -19.72 4.24 -3.22
N ALA A 150 -18.94 4.80 -4.12
CA ALA A 150 -18.29 6.09 -3.96
C ALA A 150 -18.47 6.90 -5.23
N LYS A 151 -18.61 8.22 -5.10
CA LYS A 151 -18.78 9.12 -6.26
C LYS A 151 -17.48 9.42 -6.99
N ASP A 152 -16.36 9.44 -6.25
CA ASP A 152 -15.04 9.82 -6.74
C ASP A 152 -13.94 9.20 -5.84
N PRO A 153 -12.66 9.23 -6.26
CA PRO A 153 -11.55 8.72 -5.46
C PRO A 153 -11.41 9.41 -4.08
N LEU A 154 -11.72 10.70 -3.99
CA LEU A 154 -11.64 11.46 -2.73
C LEU A 154 -12.66 10.96 -1.70
N ALA A 155 -13.90 10.68 -2.12
CA ALA A 155 -14.92 10.07 -1.30
C ALA A 155 -14.46 8.68 -0.85
N CYS A 156 -13.83 7.89 -1.73
CA CYS A 156 -13.27 6.60 -1.36
C CYS A 156 -12.17 6.72 -0.28
N ALA A 157 -11.27 7.69 -0.40
CA ALA A 157 -10.24 7.94 0.59
C ALA A 157 -10.81 8.36 1.95
N ARG A 158 -11.84 9.23 1.95
CA ARG A 158 -12.55 9.62 3.18
C ARG A 158 -13.24 8.43 3.84
N MET A 159 -13.84 7.54 3.06
CA MET A 159 -14.45 6.30 3.57
C MET A 159 -13.42 5.36 4.18
N CYS A 160 -12.24 5.24 3.57
CA CYS A 160 -11.12 4.50 4.16
C CYS A 160 -10.70 5.14 5.49
N ASN A 161 -10.59 6.47 5.56
CA ASN A 161 -10.21 7.18 6.78
C ASN A 161 -11.25 7.06 7.91
N THR A 162 -12.56 7.11 7.63
CA THR A 162 -13.59 6.86 8.66
C THR A 162 -13.54 5.43 9.20
N LYS A 163 -12.96 4.51 8.43
CA LYS A 163 -12.69 3.12 8.80
C LYS A 163 -11.19 2.85 8.97
N LYS A 164 -10.40 3.85 9.40
CA LYS A 164 -8.93 3.74 9.57
C LYS A 164 -8.49 2.61 10.51
N SER A 165 -9.39 2.12 11.35
CA SER A 165 -9.15 0.95 12.20
C SER A 165 -9.04 -0.35 11.42
N ILE A 166 -9.48 -0.40 10.17
CA ILE A 166 -9.47 -1.60 9.32
C ILE A 166 -9.06 -1.29 7.87
N CYS A 167 -8.84 -0.03 7.50
CA CYS A 167 -8.47 0.38 6.15
C CYS A 167 -7.11 1.06 6.14
N ALA A 168 -6.16 0.44 5.45
CA ALA A 168 -4.80 0.95 5.22
C ALA A 168 -4.70 1.74 3.91
N MET A 169 -5.45 1.32 2.88
CA MET A 169 -5.59 2.00 1.58
C MET A 169 -6.90 1.56 0.94
N ALA A 170 -7.31 2.20 -0.16
CA ALA A 170 -8.46 1.76 -0.93
C ALA A 170 -8.24 1.93 -2.44
N THR A 171 -9.03 1.24 -3.25
CA THR A 171 -9.10 1.44 -4.70
C THR A 171 -10.47 1.95 -5.09
N PHE A 172 -10.53 3.05 -5.83
CA PHE A 172 -11.72 3.51 -6.53
C PHE A 172 -11.74 2.99 -7.96
N PHE A 173 -12.79 2.27 -8.36
CA PHE A 173 -12.95 1.78 -9.73
C PHE A 173 -14.44 1.72 -10.10
N LYS A 174 -14.83 2.32 -11.23
CA LYS A 174 -16.22 2.28 -11.74
C LYS A 174 -17.29 2.61 -10.67
N GLY A 175 -17.09 3.69 -9.91
CA GLY A 175 -18.04 4.13 -8.87
C GLY A 175 -18.06 3.27 -7.60
N LYS A 176 -17.09 2.37 -7.45
CA LYS A 176 -16.94 1.48 -6.29
C LYS A 176 -15.63 1.77 -5.58
N CYS A 177 -15.68 1.78 -4.25
CA CYS A 177 -14.55 1.91 -3.36
C CYS A 177 -14.29 0.58 -2.66
N THR A 178 -13.14 -0.02 -2.92
CA THR A 178 -12.69 -1.27 -2.30
C THR A 178 -11.61 -0.95 -1.29
N MET A 179 -11.94 -1.06 0.00
CA MET A 179 -11.01 -0.82 1.11
C MET A 179 -10.12 -2.04 1.35
N LYS A 180 -8.86 -1.80 1.65
CA LYS A 180 -7.79 -2.81 1.72
C LYS A 180 -7.02 -2.72 3.02
N GLN A 181 -6.56 -3.86 3.50
CA GLN A 181 -5.70 -3.98 4.68
C GLN A 181 -4.56 -4.96 4.39
N PRO A 182 -3.40 -4.80 5.04
CA PRO A 182 -2.37 -5.83 4.99
C PRO A 182 -2.84 -7.09 5.74
N ILE A 183 -2.21 -8.24 5.50
CA ILE A 183 -2.52 -9.48 6.20
C ILE A 183 -1.76 -9.56 7.51
N LYS A 184 -2.46 -9.88 8.60
CA LYS A 184 -1.82 -10.16 9.88
C LYS A 184 -0.92 -11.40 9.77
N THR A 185 0.34 -11.27 10.15
CA THR A 185 1.29 -12.36 10.27
C THR A 185 1.45 -12.75 11.75
N LYS A 186 2.04 -13.92 12.02
CA LYS A 186 2.44 -14.31 13.38
C LYS A 186 3.80 -13.72 13.79
N ASP A 187 4.54 -13.14 12.84
CA ASP A 187 5.89 -12.64 13.03
C ASP A 187 5.85 -11.15 13.41
N SER A 188 6.21 -10.85 14.67
CA SER A 188 6.23 -9.49 15.20
C SER A 188 7.35 -8.61 14.61
N ALA A 189 8.31 -9.20 13.90
CA ALA A 189 9.35 -8.48 13.20
C ALA A 189 8.94 -8.05 11.78
N VAL A 190 7.75 -8.42 11.30
CA VAL A 190 7.28 -8.05 9.95
C VAL A 190 6.38 -6.81 10.03
N TYR A 191 6.63 -5.85 9.15
CA TYR A 191 5.91 -4.59 9.08
C TYR A 191 5.41 -4.35 7.67
N ALA A 192 4.14 -4.01 7.53
CA ALA A 192 3.57 -3.51 6.28
C ALA A 192 3.51 -1.99 6.36
N GLY A 193 3.78 -1.28 5.27
CA GLY A 193 3.71 0.17 5.28
C GLY A 193 3.35 0.80 3.95
N VAL A 194 2.96 2.06 4.06
CA VAL A 194 2.64 2.94 2.95
C VAL A 194 3.33 4.29 3.16
N VAL A 195 3.84 4.88 2.09
CA VAL A 195 4.40 6.23 2.07
C VAL A 195 3.73 7.02 0.97
N TRP A 196 3.52 8.31 1.19
CA TRP A 196 2.95 9.16 0.16
C TRP A 196 3.35 10.61 0.30
N PHE A 197 3.38 11.30 -0.85
CA PHE A 197 3.75 12.70 -0.90
C PHE A 197 2.59 13.61 -0.46
N LEU A 198 2.90 14.60 0.37
CA LEU A 198 1.96 15.65 0.75
C LEU A 198 2.01 16.76 -0.31
N LYS A 199 1.35 16.54 -1.46
CA LYS A 199 1.23 17.60 -2.49
C LYS A 199 0.24 18.65 -2.03
N GLY A 200 0.72 19.86 -1.71
CA GLY A 200 -0.14 21.06 -1.70
C GLY A 200 -0.76 21.21 -3.09
N GLY A 201 -2.09 21.25 -3.16
CA GLY A 201 -2.79 21.34 -4.45
C GLY A 201 -2.30 22.55 -5.24
N MET A 202 -1.92 22.31 -6.51
CA MET A 202 -1.71 23.37 -7.51
C MET A 202 -2.92 24.31 -7.52
#